data_AF-A0A255YRR5-F1
#
_entry.id   AF-A0A255YRR5-F1
#
_cell.length_a   1.000
_cell.length_b   1.000
_cell.length_c   1.000
_cell.angle_alpha   90.00
_cell.angle_beta   90.00
_cell.angle_gamma   90.00
#
_symmetry.space_group_name_H-M   'P 1'
#
loop_
_entity.id
_entity.type
_entity.pdbx_description
1 polymer ?
#
loop_
_entity_poly.entity_id
_entity_poly.type
_entity_poly.pdbx_seq_one_letter_code
_entity_poly.pdbx_strand_id
1 'polypeptide(L)' 'MSQASDVPSPCINVCRIDQQTGWCEGCFRTVREITQWPIASDAERRRILAALPGRRAPKKWWKPW' A
#
# COMPACT_ATOMS: atom_id res chain seq x y z
N MET A 1 14.23 -17.86 1.02
CA MET A 1 13.14 -17.81 2.02
C MET A 1 12.00 -17.03 1.40
N SER A 2 10.95 -17.71 0.96
CA SER A 2 9.77 -17.08 0.37
C SER A 2 8.55 -17.78 0.92
N GLN A 3 8.09 -17.37 2.11
CA GLN A 3 6.72 -17.68 2.49
C GLN A 3 5.82 -16.79 1.64
N ALA A 4 5.26 -17.37 0.58
CA ALA A 4 4.15 -16.79 -0.14
C ALA A 4 2.95 -16.82 0.81
N SER A 5 2.69 -15.69 1.46
CA SER A 5 1.43 -15.48 2.15
C SER A 5 0.29 -15.45 1.15
N ASP A 6 -0.84 -16.06 1.50
CA ASP A 6 -2.07 -16.03 0.71
C ASP A 6 -2.66 -14.61 0.55
N VAL A 7 -2.09 -13.62 1.23
CA VAL A 7 -2.50 -12.22 1.15
C VAL A 7 -1.66 -11.47 0.09
N PRO A 8 -2.22 -11.17 -1.09
CA PRO A 8 -1.47 -10.49 -2.15
C PRO A 8 -1.12 -9.06 -1.79
N SER A 9 0.03 -8.60 -2.28
CA SER A 9 0.47 -7.21 -2.14
C SER A 9 -0.36 -6.28 -3.01
N PRO A 10 -0.83 -5.12 -2.51
CA PRO A 10 -1.58 -4.14 -3.31
C PRO A 10 -0.65 -3.23 -4.15
N CYS A 11 0.62 -3.60 -4.31
CA CYS A 11 1.62 -2.80 -5.01
C CYS A 11 1.39 -2.82 -6.52
N ILE A 12 1.41 -1.63 -7.15
CA ILE A 12 1.31 -1.46 -8.61
C ILE A 12 2.61 -0.91 -9.22
N ASN A 13 3.74 -1.11 -8.54
CA ASN A 13 5.07 -0.62 -8.93
C ASN A 13 5.18 0.92 -9.06
N VAL A 14 4.32 1.65 -8.36
CA VAL A 14 4.45 3.10 -8.14
C VAL A 14 5.08 3.31 -6.77
N CYS A 15 6.27 3.90 -6.73
CA CYS A 15 6.99 4.22 -5.50
C CYS A 15 7.09 5.74 -5.29
N ARG A 16 5.94 6.40 -5.13
CA ARG A 16 5.85 7.82 -4.79
C ARG A 16 4.96 8.02 -3.58
N ILE A 17 5.43 8.80 -2.61
CA ILE A 17 4.67 9.15 -1.41
C ILE A 17 4.08 10.54 -1.62
N ASP A 18 2.77 10.65 -1.41
CA ASP A 18 2.08 11.92 -1.34
C ASP A 18 2.52 12.63 -0.05
N GLN A 19 3.10 13.82 -0.18
CA GLN A 19 3.61 14.60 0.95
C GLN A 19 2.49 15.14 1.86
N GLN A 20 1.27 15.29 1.36
CA GLN A 20 0.14 15.77 2.14
C GLN A 20 -0.46 14.63 2.98
N THR A 21 -0.60 13.43 2.41
CA THR A 21 -1.25 12.30 3.11
C THR A 21 -0.27 11.34 3.77
N GLY A 22 1.00 11.36 3.38
CA GLY A 22 2.01 10.39 3.82
C GLY A 22 1.79 8.97 3.26
N TRP A 23 1.00 8.82 2.21
CA TRP A 23 0.66 7.51 1.62
C TRP A 23 1.25 7.36 0.23
N CYS A 24 1.59 6.13 -0.13
CA CYS A 24 1.96 5.77 -1.48
C CYS A 24 0.80 6.05 -2.45
N GLU A 25 1.07 6.72 -3.56
CA GLU A 25 0.06 7.08 -4.55
C GLU A 25 -0.52 5.88 -5.30
N GLY A 26 0.24 4.77 -5.41
CA GLY A 26 -0.24 3.57 -6.06
C GLY A 26 -0.93 2.59 -5.11
N CYS A 27 -0.27 2.26 -4.01
CA CYS A 27 -0.77 1.23 -3.09
C CYS A 27 -1.41 1.77 -1.80
N PHE A 28 -1.39 3.09 -1.57
CA PHE A 28 -2.02 3.77 -0.43
C PHE A 28 -1.54 3.32 0.96
N ARG A 29 -0.41 2.60 0.99
CA ARG A 29 0.31 2.24 2.21
C ARG A 29 1.28 3.33 2.61
N THR A 30 1.54 3.45 3.90
CA THR A 30 2.64 4.26 4.45
C THR A 30 3.99 3.62 4.14
N VAL A 31 5.08 4.38 4.23
CA VAL A 31 6.45 3.85 4.10
C VAL A 31 6.70 2.70 5.08
N ARG A 32 6.23 2.84 6.33
CA ARG A 32 6.37 1.80 7.36
C ARG A 32 5.63 0.51 6.97
N GLU A 33 4.40 0.61 6.48
CA GLU A 33 3.65 -0.57 6.02
C GLU A 33 4.31 -1.22 4.80
N ILE A 34 4.95 -0.45 3.93
CA ILE A 34 5.70 -0.96 2.78
C ILE A 34 6.94 -1.74 3.24
N THR A 35 7.75 -1.18 4.12
CA THR A 35 8.99 -1.82 4.60
C THR A 35 8.73 -3.04 5.48
N GLN A 36 7.63 -3.05 6.23
CA GLN A 36 7.24 -4.18 7.08
C GLN A 36 6.49 -5.28 6.31
N TRP A 37 5.98 -5.01 5.11
CA TRP A 37 5.16 -5.97 4.36
C TRP A 37 5.78 -7.37 4.18
N PRO A 38 7.08 -7.53 3.87
CA PRO A 38 7.68 -8.84 3.68
C PRO A 38 7.66 -9.71 4.95
N ILE A 39 7.70 -9.09 6.13
CA ILE A 39 7.76 -9.77 7.44
C ILE A 39 6.44 -9.69 8.22
N ALA A 40 5.46 -8.94 7.74
CA ALA A 40 4.15 -8.81 8.37
C ALA A 40 3.40 -10.16 8.36
N SER A 41 2.69 -10.43 9.47
CA SER A 41 1.77 -11.58 9.53
C SER A 41 0.58 -11.39 8.60
N ASP A 42 -0.08 -12.49 8.20
CA ASP A 42 -1.27 -12.41 7.36
C ASP A 42 -2.41 -11.61 7.99
N ALA A 43 -2.54 -11.69 9.32
CA ALA A 43 -3.49 -10.86 10.06
C ALA A 43 -3.18 -9.37 9.92
N GLU A 44 -1.91 -8.98 10.00
CA GLU A 44 -1.47 -7.61 9.82
C GLU A 44 -1.62 -7.14 8.38
N ARG A 45 -1.27 -7.98 7.40
CA ARG A 45 -1.50 -7.70 5.97
C ARG A 45 -2.98 -7.43 5.69
N ARG A 46 -3.90 -8.27 6.20
CA ARG A 46 -5.35 -8.06 6.06
C ARG A 46 -5.82 -6.76 6.72
N ARG A 47 -5.31 -6.42 7.92
CA ARG A 47 -5.62 -5.15 8.59
C ARG A 47 -5.18 -3.94 7.76
N ILE A 48 -3.96 -3.97 7.21
CA ILE A 48 -3.46 -2.91 6.33
C ILE A 48 -4.35 -2.79 5.09
N LEU A 49 -4.68 -3.91 4.44
CA LEU A 49 -5.55 -3.92 3.25
C LEU A 49 -6.95 -3.37 3.53
N ALA A 50 -7.55 -3.71 4.66
CA ALA A 50 -8.87 -3.22 5.07
C ALA A 50 -8.92 -1.70 5.27
N ALA A 51 -7.79 -1.07 5.61
CA ALA A 51 -7.70 0.38 5.75
C ALA A 51 -7.57 1.13 4.41
N LEU A 52 -7.10 0.46 3.34
CA LEU A 52 -6.80 1.12 2.06
C LEU A 52 -8.02 1.77 1.37
N PRO A 53 -9.22 1.16 1.34
CA PRO A 53 -10.39 1.80 0.73
C PRO A 53 -10.69 3.19 1.29
N GLY A 54 -10.52 3.41 2.60
CA GLY A 54 -10.70 4.71 3.23
C GLY A 54 -9.58 5.72 2.90
N ARG A 55 -8.42 5.24 2.43
CA ARG A 55 -7.26 6.07 2.04
C ARG A 55 -7.26 6.41 0.55
N ARG A 56 -7.98 5.63 -0.26
CA ARG A 56 -8.13 5.84 -1.70
C ARG A 56 -9.06 7.04 -1.96
N ALA A 57 -8.57 8.23 -1.69
CA ALA A 57 -9.20 9.43 -2.20
C ALA A 57 -9.07 9.47 -3.73
N PRO A 58 -10.10 9.88 -4.48
CA PRO A 58 -9.99 10.09 -5.91
C PRO A 58 -8.96 11.19 -6.17
N LYS A 59 -7.76 10.80 -6.61
CA LYS A 59 -6.70 11.75 -6.92
C LYS A 59 -6.94 12.33 -8.31
N LYS A 60 -7.46 13.56 -8.33
CA LYS A 60 -7.71 14.41 -9.51
C LYS A 60 -6.49 14.75 -10.37
N TRP A 61 -5.29 14.35 -9.93
CA TRP A 61 -4.01 14.74 -10.54
C TRP A 61 -3.25 13.57 -11.17
N TRP A 62 -3.83 12.36 -11.17
CA TRP A 62 -3.35 11.30 -12.06
C TRP A 62 -3.75 11.64 -13.50
N LYS A 63 -2.86 12.34 -14.20
CA LYS A 63 -2.80 12.32 -15.66
C LYS A 63 -1.78 11.26 -16.04
N PRO A 64 -2.20 10.11 -16.58
CA PRO A 64 -1.28 9.13 -17.14
C PRO A 64 -0.98 9.55 -18.57
N TRP A 65 0.09 10.32 -18.77
CA TRP A 65 0.54 10.74 -20.10
C TRP A 65 -0.38 11.73 -20.82
#